data_AF-A0A836WK12-F1
#
_entry.id   AF-A0A836WK12-F1
#
_cell.length_a   1.000
_cell.length_b   1.000
_cell.length_c   1.000
_cell.angle_alpha   90.00
_cell.angle_beta   90.00
_cell.angle_gamma   90.00
#
_symmetry.space_group_name_H-M   'P 1'
#
loop_
_entity.id
_entity.type
_entity.pdbx_description
1 polymer ?
#
loop_
_entity_poly.entity_id
_entity_poly.type
_entity_poly.pdbx_seq_one_letter_code
_entity_poly.pdbx_strand_id
1 'polypeptide(L)'
;MFWEREVELLPREELEALQVRRLRDTVARALSSPYYKEVLGREGISPERIRSVEDLGRIPFTTKEDLRRGFPYGFLAVPKDELVRLHASSGTTGTPTVVYHTRRDLETWADLVARCLYMVGMRKEDVFQNMMSYGL
;
A
#
# COMPACT_ATOMS: atom_id res chain seq x y z
N MET A 1 14.51 -3.68 -21.15
CA MET A 1 15.02 -2.41 -20.58
C MET A 1 14.29 -2.23 -19.26
N PHE A 2 14.97 -1.82 -18.20
CA PHE A 2 14.41 -1.77 -16.84
C PHE A 2 14.51 -0.34 -16.30
N TRP A 3 13.49 0.09 -15.57
CA TRP A 3 13.47 1.39 -14.88
C TRP A 3 14.30 1.32 -13.60
N GLU A 4 14.14 0.24 -12.84
CA GLU A 4 14.87 -0.08 -11.62
C GLU A 4 15.48 -1.48 -11.76
N ARG A 5 16.50 -1.58 -12.61
CA ARG A 5 17.15 -2.86 -12.97
C ARG A 5 17.49 -3.73 -11.76
N GLU A 6 18.03 -3.13 -10.71
CA GLU A 6 18.46 -3.84 -9.50
C GLU A 6 17.30 -4.48 -8.74
N VAL A 7 16.10 -3.89 -8.81
CA VAL A 7 14.89 -4.41 -8.14
C VAL A 7 14.12 -5.35 -9.06
N GLU A 8 13.98 -5.00 -10.33
CA GLU A 8 13.22 -5.77 -11.32
C GLU A 8 13.87 -7.12 -11.66
N LEU A 9 15.18 -7.26 -11.43
CA LEU A 9 15.95 -8.48 -11.69
C LEU A 9 16.43 -9.17 -10.41
N LEU A 10 15.87 -8.85 -9.24
CA LEU A 10 16.24 -9.51 -8.00
C LEU A 10 16.08 -11.04 -8.12
N PRO A 11 17.10 -11.83 -7.73
CA PRO A 11 16.95 -13.26 -7.54
C PRO A 11 15.79 -13.57 -6.58
N ARG A 12 15.14 -14.72 -6.76
CA ARG A 12 13.95 -15.11 -5.97
C ARG A 12 14.18 -15.01 -4.47
N GLU A 13 15.31 -15.54 -4.00
CA GLU A 13 15.69 -15.53 -2.58
C GLU A 13 15.85 -14.11 -2.02
N GLU A 14 16.49 -13.21 -2.77
CA GLU A 14 16.67 -11.81 -2.37
C GLU A 14 15.34 -11.04 -2.38
N LEU A 15 14.47 -11.34 -3.34
CA LEU A 15 13.13 -10.77 -3.41
C LEU A 15 12.28 -11.22 -2.21
N GLU A 16 12.33 -12.49 -1.82
CA GLU A 16 11.64 -13.01 -0.64
C GLU A 16 12.18 -12.38 0.64
N ALA A 17 13.50 -12.25 0.77
CA ALA A 17 14.12 -11.56 1.91
C ALA A 17 13.68 -10.08 2.00
N LEU A 18 13.59 -9.39 0.87
CA LEU A 18 13.05 -8.04 0.76
C LEU A 18 11.58 -7.98 1.18
N GLN A 19 10.76 -8.93 0.71
CA GLN A 19 9.33 -9.02 1.02
C GLN A 19 9.10 -9.26 2.52
N VAL A 20 9.80 -10.21 3.13
CA VAL A 20 9.71 -10.49 4.57
C VAL A 20 10.07 -9.26 5.38
N ARG A 21 11.17 -8.57 5.04
CA ARG A 21 11.56 -7.33 5.70
C ARG A 21 10.47 -6.26 5.60
N ARG A 22 9.98 -5.99 4.39
CA ARG A 22 8.92 -4.99 4.18
C ARG A 22 7.60 -5.36 4.82
N LEU A 23 7.27 -6.66 4.91
CA LEU A 23 6.07 -7.13 5.60
C LEU A 23 6.17 -6.89 7.11
N ARG A 24 7.33 -7.15 7.73
CA ARG A 24 7.58 -6.78 9.14
C ARG A 24 7.37 -5.29 9.39
N ASP A 25 7.98 -4.44 8.55
CA ASP A 25 7.85 -2.99 8.66
C ASP A 25 6.39 -2.53 8.47
N THR A 26 5.65 -3.22 7.60
CA THR A 26 4.24 -2.93 7.34
C THR A 26 3.35 -3.35 8.51
N VAL A 27 3.57 -4.53 9.09
CA VAL A 27 2.86 -4.97 10.30
C VAL A 27 3.15 -4.04 11.48
N ALA A 28 4.41 -3.63 11.67
CA ALA A 28 4.80 -2.71 12.73
C ALA A 28 4.07 -1.37 12.60
N ARG A 29 4.02 -0.81 11.38
CA ARG A 29 3.25 0.42 11.11
C ARG A 29 1.75 0.21 11.29
N ALA A 30 1.21 -0.89 10.78
CA ALA A 30 -0.22 -1.21 10.89
C ALA A 30 -0.68 -1.28 12.35
N LEU A 31 0.11 -1.83 13.27
CA LEU A 31 -0.20 -1.85 14.71
C LEU A 31 -0.38 -0.47 15.35
N SER A 32 0.03 0.61 14.68
CA SER A 32 -0.22 1.99 15.10
C SER A 32 -1.62 2.49 14.71
N SER A 33 -2.34 1.80 13.82
CA SER A 33 -3.71 2.15 13.47
C SER A 33 -4.73 1.52 14.41
N PRO A 34 -5.86 2.20 14.70
CA PRO A 34 -6.90 1.65 15.57
C PRO A 34 -7.39 0.25 15.16
N TYR A 35 -7.70 0.06 13.88
CA TYR A 35 -8.24 -1.19 13.36
C TYR A 35 -7.24 -2.35 13.46
N TYR A 36 -6.01 -2.17 12.97
CA TYR A 36 -5.05 -3.26 12.97
C TYR A 36 -4.47 -3.53 14.35
N LYS A 37 -4.42 -2.54 15.25
CA LYS A 37 -4.11 -2.78 16.66
C LYS A 37 -5.09 -3.77 17.30
N GLU A 38 -6.38 -3.64 17.00
CA GLU A 38 -7.42 -4.56 17.47
C GLU A 38 -7.29 -5.93 16.79
N VAL A 39 -7.32 -5.96 15.45
CA VAL A 39 -7.36 -7.21 14.68
C VAL A 39 -6.09 -8.02 14.85
N LEU A 40 -4.91 -7.42 14.65
CA LEU A 40 -3.64 -8.14 14.77
C LEU A 40 -3.33 -8.47 16.24
N GLY A 41 -3.73 -7.61 17.17
CA GLY A 41 -3.60 -7.86 18.61
C GLY A 41 -4.39 -9.08 19.06
N ARG A 42 -5.63 -9.24 18.59
CA ARG A 42 -6.48 -10.41 18.91
C ARG A 42 -5.88 -11.73 18.40
N GLU A 43 -5.30 -11.71 17.20
CA GLU A 43 -4.67 -12.89 16.60
C GLU A 43 -3.23 -13.12 17.09
N GLY A 44 -2.72 -12.25 17.98
CA GLY A 44 -1.35 -12.31 18.49
C GLY A 44 -0.30 -12.19 17.39
N ILE A 45 -0.57 -11.39 16.35
CA ILE A 45 0.36 -11.13 15.25
C ILE A 45 1.26 -9.95 15.62
N SER A 46 2.55 -10.12 15.40
CA SER A 46 3.60 -9.13 15.65
C SER A 46 4.66 -9.21 14.55
N PRO A 47 5.46 -8.15 14.32
CA PRO A 47 6.51 -8.16 13.30
C PRO A 47 7.48 -9.34 13.46
N GLU A 48 7.83 -9.70 14.69
CA GLU A 48 8.78 -10.77 15.02
C GLU A 48 8.27 -12.16 14.64
N ARG A 49 6.94 -12.31 14.48
CA ARG A 49 6.31 -13.56 14.06
C ARG A 49 6.32 -13.77 12.55
N ILE A 50 6.64 -12.76 11.75
CA ILE A 50 6.81 -12.89 10.30
C ILE A 50 8.24 -13.38 10.04
N ARG A 51 8.42 -14.61 9.59
CA ARG A 51 9.72 -15.22 9.30
C ARG A 51 9.88 -15.60 7.83
N SER A 52 8.78 -15.84 7.14
CA SER A 52 8.75 -16.08 5.71
C SER A 52 7.54 -15.44 5.04
N VAL A 53 7.44 -15.52 3.72
CA VAL A 53 6.30 -14.96 2.96
C VAL A 53 5.01 -15.71 3.29
N GLU A 54 5.09 -17.00 3.62
CA GLU A 54 3.96 -17.86 3.97
C GLU A 54 3.26 -17.41 5.25
N ASP A 55 3.94 -16.71 6.17
CA ASP A 55 3.33 -16.16 7.38
C ASP A 55 2.24 -15.12 7.07
N LEU A 56 2.19 -14.59 5.85
CA LEU A 56 1.08 -13.76 5.37
C LEU A 56 -0.27 -14.48 5.52
N GLY A 57 -0.31 -15.81 5.37
CA GLY A 57 -1.52 -16.60 5.52
C GLY A 57 -2.11 -16.61 6.94
N ARG A 58 -1.38 -16.11 7.93
CA ARG A 58 -1.84 -15.97 9.33
C ARG A 58 -2.51 -14.63 9.60
N ILE A 59 -2.37 -13.66 8.70
CA ILE A 59 -2.98 -12.34 8.82
C ILE A 59 -4.43 -12.43 8.31
N PRO A 60 -5.44 -12.06 9.12
CA PRO A 60 -6.82 -12.04 8.65
C PRO A 60 -7.02 -11.11 7.46
N PHE A 61 -7.95 -11.48 6.59
CA PHE A 61 -8.35 -10.58 5.50
C PHE A 61 -8.99 -9.31 6.04
N THR A 62 -8.67 -8.19 5.40
CA THR A 62 -9.40 -6.92 5.58
C THR A 62 -10.45 -6.82 4.49
N THR A 63 -11.72 -6.69 4.88
CA THR A 63 -12.85 -6.65 3.94
C THR A 63 -13.27 -5.22 3.60
N LYS A 64 -14.11 -5.08 2.58
CA LYS A 64 -14.73 -3.78 2.25
C LYS A 64 -15.57 -3.23 3.41
N GLU A 65 -16.20 -4.12 4.17
CA GLU A 65 -17.05 -3.74 5.30
C GLU A 65 -16.21 -3.22 6.47
N ASP A 66 -15.04 -3.81 6.71
CA ASP A 66 -14.09 -3.29 7.69
C ASP A 66 -13.65 -1.87 7.36
N LEU A 67 -13.34 -1.60 6.09
CA LEU A 67 -12.98 -0.26 5.62
C LEU A 67 -14.11 0.76 5.83
N ARG A 68 -15.37 0.36 5.68
CA ARG A 68 -16.53 1.22 5.95
C ARG A 68 -16.70 1.49 7.45
N ARG A 69 -16.55 0.45 8.29
CA ARG A 69 -16.63 0.57 9.76
C ARG A 69 -15.51 1.45 10.32
N GLY A 70 -14.33 1.39 9.72
CA GLY A 70 -13.19 2.23 10.09
C GLY A 70 -13.25 3.65 9.52
N PHE A 71 -14.31 4.04 8.82
CA PHE A 71 -14.40 5.39 8.28
C PHE A 71 -14.45 6.45 9.41
N PRO A 72 -13.78 7.61 9.26
CA PRO A 72 -12.81 7.92 8.21
C PRO A 72 -11.38 7.51 8.57
N TYR A 73 -11.04 7.36 9.86
CA TYR A 73 -9.63 7.34 10.30
C TYR A 73 -9.15 6.04 10.95
N GLY A 74 -10.00 5.01 11.04
CA GLY A 74 -9.71 3.75 11.73
C GLY A 74 -8.50 2.99 11.18
N PHE A 75 -8.07 3.28 9.94
CA PHE A 75 -6.91 2.67 9.30
C PHE A 75 -5.67 3.57 9.27
N LEU A 76 -5.76 4.81 9.75
CA LEU A 76 -4.59 5.70 9.77
C LEU A 76 -3.52 5.16 10.73
N ALA A 77 -2.33 4.93 10.17
CA ALA A 77 -1.14 4.49 10.91
C ALA A 77 -0.14 5.64 11.17
N VAL A 78 -0.50 6.86 10.75
CA VAL A 78 0.30 8.08 10.91
C VAL A 78 -0.60 9.24 11.37
N PRO A 79 -0.03 10.27 12.03
CA PRO A 79 -0.72 11.51 12.34
C PRO A 79 -1.35 12.19 11.11
N LYS A 80 -2.43 12.97 11.32
CA LYS A 80 -3.20 13.58 10.23
C LYS A 80 -2.45 14.69 9.49
N ASP A 81 -1.50 15.34 10.14
CA ASP A 81 -0.65 16.40 9.59
C ASP A 81 0.42 15.86 8.62
N GLU A 82 0.67 14.54 8.59
CA GLU A 82 1.50 13.90 7.56
C GLU A 82 0.73 13.62 6.26
N LEU A 83 -0.61 13.74 6.26
CA LEU A 83 -1.46 13.41 5.13
C LEU A 83 -1.52 14.56 4.14
N VAL A 84 -1.20 14.28 2.87
CA VAL A 84 -1.16 15.29 1.80
C VAL A 84 -2.19 15.05 0.70
N ARG A 85 -2.87 13.89 0.70
CA ARG A 85 -3.92 13.56 -0.26
C ARG A 85 -4.92 12.55 0.30
N LEU A 86 -6.18 12.71 -0.07
CA LEU A 86 -7.26 11.75 0.16
C LEU A 86 -7.82 11.33 -1.20
N HIS A 87 -8.05 10.03 -1.38
CA HIS A 87 -8.88 9.49 -2.45
C HIS A 87 -10.07 8.75 -1.84
N ALA A 88 -11.26 8.95 -2.39
CA ALA A 88 -12.47 8.28 -1.95
C ALA A 88 -13.11 7.51 -3.10
N SER A 89 -13.72 6.38 -2.78
CA SER A 89 -14.61 5.71 -3.73
C SER A 89 -15.89 6.53 -3.95
N SER A 90 -16.53 6.39 -5.12
CA SER A 90 -17.77 7.10 -5.51
C SER A 90 -18.99 6.88 -4.59
N GLY A 91 -18.95 5.91 -3.66
CA GLY A 91 -19.95 5.79 -2.59
C GLY A 91 -21.35 5.36 -3.06
N THR A 92 -21.48 4.68 -4.20
CA THR A 92 -22.78 4.34 -4.81
C THR A 92 -23.67 3.37 -3.99
N THR A 93 -23.11 2.74 -2.96
CA THR A 93 -23.79 1.70 -2.13
C THR A 93 -23.74 1.99 -0.62
N GLY A 94 -23.38 3.21 -0.20
CA GLY A 94 -23.29 3.60 1.21
C GLY A 94 -22.01 4.38 1.54
N THR A 95 -21.50 4.22 2.76
CA THR A 95 -20.30 4.93 3.23
C THR A 95 -19.12 4.71 2.27
N PRO A 96 -18.53 5.78 1.71
CA PRO A 96 -17.38 5.66 0.83
C PRO A 96 -16.17 5.16 1.61
N THR A 97 -15.31 4.39 0.96
CA THR A 97 -14.00 4.06 1.52
C THR A 97 -12.99 5.13 1.14
N VAL A 98 -12.20 5.56 2.11
CA VAL A 98 -11.15 6.56 1.94
C VAL A 98 -9.78 5.93 2.05
N VAL A 99 -8.84 6.44 1.25
CA VAL A 99 -7.41 6.13 1.32
C VAL A 99 -6.69 7.46 1.47
N TYR A 100 -5.83 7.55 2.48
CA TYR A 100 -4.97 8.70 2.70
C TYR A 100 -3.55 8.38 2.28
N HIS A 101 -2.85 9.40 1.80
CA HIS A 101 -1.47 9.27 1.35
C HIS A 101 -0.61 10.32 2.03
N THR A 102 0.55 9.89 2.53
CA THR A 102 1.67 10.78 2.84
C THR A 102 2.37 11.20 1.54
N ARG A 103 3.28 12.18 1.63
CA ARG A 103 4.12 12.58 0.49
C ARG A 103 4.92 11.38 -0.07
N ARG A 104 5.50 10.57 0.81
CA ARG A 104 6.28 9.38 0.44
C ARG A 104 5.44 8.33 -0.28
N ASP A 105 4.17 8.18 0.10
CA ASP A 105 3.27 7.25 -0.59
C ASP A 105 2.99 7.69 -2.02
N LEU A 106 2.83 9.00 -2.25
CA LEU A 106 2.65 9.56 -3.59
C LEU A 106 3.90 9.44 -4.46
N GLU A 107 5.09 9.64 -3.88
CA GLU A 107 6.38 9.45 -4.57
C GLU A 107 6.56 7.98 -4.97
N THR A 108 6.30 7.06 -4.04
CA THR A 108 6.35 5.61 -4.30
C THR A 108 5.36 5.21 -5.39
N TRP A 109 4.13 5.75 -5.35
CA TRP A 109 3.13 5.47 -6.37
C TRP A 109 3.54 6.00 -7.75
N ALA A 110 4.05 7.23 -7.83
CA ALA A 110 4.52 7.82 -9.07
C ALA A 110 5.66 7.00 -9.70
N ASP A 111 6.61 6.54 -8.87
CA ASP A 111 7.73 5.71 -9.32
C ASP A 111 7.28 4.34 -9.85
N LEU A 112 6.30 3.69 -9.18
CA LEU A 112 5.71 2.45 -9.68
C LEU A 112 4.99 2.63 -11.03
N VAL A 113 4.26 3.75 -11.21
CA VAL A 113 3.62 4.05 -12.50
C VAL A 113 4.68 4.31 -13.57
N ALA A 114 5.74 5.05 -13.26
CA ALA A 114 6.86 5.27 -14.17
C ALA A 114 7.52 3.95 -14.60
N ARG A 115 7.75 3.03 -13.65
CA ARG A 115 8.25 1.67 -13.92
C ARG A 115 7.36 0.92 -14.91
N CYS A 116 6.04 0.94 -14.70
CA CYS A 116 5.06 0.29 -15.59
C CYS A 116 5.06 0.90 -17.00
N LEU A 117 5.08 2.22 -17.12
CA LEU A 117 5.14 2.91 -18.42
C LEU A 117 6.44 2.59 -19.16
N TYR A 118 7.56 2.61 -18.45
CA TYR A 118 8.87 2.30 -19.02
C TYR A 118 8.97 0.86 -19.51
N MET A 119 8.39 -0.08 -18.75
CA MET A 119 8.32 -1.51 -19.08
C MET A 119 7.65 -1.76 -20.43
N VAL A 120 6.60 -0.99 -20.78
CA VAL A 120 5.90 -1.11 -22.07
C VAL A 120 6.52 -0.27 -23.20
N GLY A 121 7.71 0.28 -22.98
CA GLY A 121 8.48 0.97 -24.01
C GLY A 121 8.38 2.49 -23.99
N MET A 122 7.57 3.08 -23.11
CA MET A 122 7.43 4.54 -23.02
C MET A 122 8.73 5.20 -22.52
N ARG A 123 9.10 6.33 -23.12
CA ARG A 123 10.29 7.12 -22.82
C ARG A 123 9.91 8.58 -22.58
N LYS A 124 10.89 9.37 -22.11
CA LYS A 124 10.70 10.78 -21.76
C LYS A 124 10.38 11.65 -22.99
N GLU A 125 10.73 11.19 -24.18
CA GLU A 125 10.46 11.84 -25.46
C GLU A 125 9.03 11.61 -25.97
N ASP A 126 8.30 10.65 -25.39
CA ASP A 126 6.93 10.35 -25.80
C ASP A 126 5.93 11.39 -25.30
N VAL A 127 4.87 11.62 -26.09
CA VAL A 127 3.72 12.42 -25.68
C VAL A 127 2.67 11.50 -25.06
N PHE A 128 2.48 11.59 -23.74
CA PHE A 128 1.49 10.81 -23.01
C PHE A 128 0.22 11.60 -22.76
N GLN A 129 -0.90 11.17 -23.35
CA GLN A 129 -2.21 11.72 -23.09
C GLN A 129 -2.95 10.89 -22.03
N ASN A 130 -3.20 11.47 -20.86
CA ASN A 130 -4.02 10.84 -19.84
C ASN A 130 -5.50 11.24 -20.03
N MET A 131 -6.33 10.29 -20.46
CA MET A 131 -7.78 10.50 -20.62
C MET A 131 -8.60 9.98 -19.42
N MET A 132 -7.94 9.59 -18.33
CA MET A 132 -8.62 9.20 -17.10
C MET A 132 -9.19 10.43 -16.39
N SER A 133 -10.31 10.25 -15.69
CA SER A 133 -10.86 11.30 -14.83
C SER A 133 -9.89 11.63 -13.69
N TYR A 134 -9.75 12.92 -13.38
CA TYR A 134 -8.91 13.40 -12.29
C TYR A 134 -9.63 13.40 -10.94
N GLY A 135 -10.93 13.06 -10.91
CA GLY A 135 -11.70 12.95 -9.67
C GLY A 135 -11.72 14.22 -8.82
N LEU A 136 -11.61 15.39 -9.47
CA LEU A 136 -11.69 16.73 -8.87
C LEU A 136 -13.12 17.04 -8.41
#